data_AF-G3UZ67-F1
#
_entry.id   AF-G3UZ67-F1
#
_cell.length_a   1.000
_cell.length_b   1.000
_cell.length_c   1.000
_cell.angle_alpha   90.00
_cell.angle_beta   90.00
_cell.angle_gamma   90.00
#
_symmetry.space_group_name_H-M   'P 1'
#
loop_
_entity.id
_entity.type
_entity.pdbx_description
1 polymer ?
#
loop_
_entity_poly.entity_id
_entity_poly.type
_entity_poly.pdbx_seq_one_letter_code
_entity_poly.pdbx_strand_id
1 'polypeptide(L)'
;QRCRTEYEAKDQAAKGDEVTRKRFHAFVLFLGELYLNLEIKGTNGQVTRADILQLTGSVLEDTWKEKGKTDMEEIIQRIENVVLDANCSRDVKQMLLKLVELRSSNWGRVHATSTYREATPENDPNYFMNEPTFYTSDGVPFTAADPDYQEKYQELLEREDFFPDYEENGTDLSGAGDPYLDDIDDEMD
;
A
#
# COMPACT_ATOMS: atom_id res chain seq x y z
N GLN A 1 2.41 26.67 -17.05
CA GLN A 1 1.76 27.85 -17.70
C GLN A 1 1.16 27.48 -19.06
N ARG A 2 1.93 26.94 -20.00
CA ARG A 2 1.44 26.59 -21.36
C ARG A 2 0.25 25.62 -21.40
N CYS A 3 0.29 24.52 -20.63
CA CYS A 3 -0.82 23.57 -20.58
C CYS A 3 -2.14 24.21 -20.08
N ARG A 4 -2.05 25.19 -19.19
CA ARG A 4 -3.22 25.90 -18.67
C ARG A 4 -3.88 26.75 -19.75
N THR A 5 -3.06 27.52 -20.48
CA THR A 5 -3.54 28.36 -21.59
C THR A 5 -4.23 27.54 -22.68
N GLU A 6 -3.66 26.40 -23.07
CA GLU A 6 -4.28 25.53 -24.08
C GLU A 6 -5.54 24.81 -23.56
N TYR A 7 -5.57 24.46 -22.27
CA TYR A 7 -6.75 23.88 -21.62
C TYR A 7 -7.93 24.86 -21.51
N GLU A 8 -7.67 26.13 -21.18
CA GLU A 8 -8.71 27.16 -21.08
C GLU A 8 -9.44 27.38 -22.41
N ALA A 9 -8.74 27.18 -23.54
CA ALA A 9 -9.30 27.30 -24.89
C ALA A 9 -9.95 26.01 -25.44
N LYS A 10 -10.04 24.92 -24.64
CA LYS A 10 -10.42 23.57 -25.13
C LYS A 10 -11.76 23.53 -25.88
N ASP A 11 -12.77 24.26 -25.41
CA ASP A 11 -14.12 24.18 -25.96
C ASP A 11 -14.19 24.85 -27.34
N GLN A 12 -13.41 25.92 -27.53
CA GLN A 12 -13.27 26.61 -28.81
C GLN A 12 -12.39 25.80 -29.78
N ALA A 13 -11.30 25.21 -29.27
CA ALA A 13 -10.38 24.40 -30.06
C ALA A 13 -11.03 23.09 -30.56
N ALA A 14 -11.89 22.46 -29.75
CA ALA A 14 -12.62 21.24 -30.13
C ALA A 14 -13.64 21.48 -31.26
N LYS A 15 -14.17 22.71 -31.39
CA LYS A 15 -15.14 23.12 -32.42
C LYS A 15 -14.50 23.93 -33.56
N GLY A 16 -13.18 24.10 -33.55
CA GLY A 16 -12.45 24.89 -34.52
C GLY A 16 -12.35 24.24 -35.90
N ASP A 17 -11.63 24.90 -36.79
CA ASP A 17 -11.28 24.37 -38.11
C ASP A 17 -10.37 23.13 -37.99
N GLU A 18 -10.22 22.39 -39.09
CA GLU A 18 -9.51 21.11 -39.08
C GLU A 18 -8.08 21.21 -38.54
N VAL A 19 -7.38 22.31 -38.83
CA VAL A 19 -6.01 22.55 -38.38
C VAL A 19 -5.97 22.77 -36.86
N THR A 20 -6.89 23.59 -36.34
CA THR A 20 -7.01 23.85 -34.91
C THR A 20 -7.39 22.59 -34.14
N ARG A 21 -8.34 21.81 -34.66
CA ARG A 21 -8.73 20.54 -34.05
C ARG A 21 -7.61 19.50 -34.04
N LYS A 22 -6.84 19.39 -35.14
CA LYS A 22 -5.65 18.52 -35.19
C LYS A 22 -4.60 18.93 -34.17
N ARG A 23 -4.34 20.23 -34.00
CA ARG A 23 -3.42 20.73 -32.95
C ARG A 23 -3.93 20.41 -31.56
N PHE A 24 -5.23 20.59 -31.32
CA PHE A 24 -5.85 20.25 -30.05
C PHE A 24 -5.78 18.74 -29.75
N HIS A 25 -6.05 17.88 -30.73
CA HIS A 25 -5.89 16.44 -30.57
C HIS A 25 -4.44 16.06 -30.25
N ALA A 26 -3.46 16.66 -30.92
CA ALA A 26 -2.04 16.44 -30.62
C ALA A 26 -1.68 16.90 -29.19
N PHE A 27 -2.24 18.02 -28.72
CA PHE A 27 -2.06 18.48 -27.34
C PHE A 27 -2.68 17.52 -26.31
N VAL A 28 -3.89 17.03 -26.56
CA VAL A 28 -4.55 16.05 -25.68
C VAL A 28 -3.78 14.73 -25.65
N LEU A 29 -3.31 14.25 -26.81
CA LEU A 29 -2.45 13.07 -26.89
C LEU A 29 -1.13 13.28 -26.16
N PHE A 30 -0.51 14.46 -26.29
CA PHE A 30 0.69 14.82 -25.53
C PHE A 30 0.43 14.81 -24.02
N LEU A 31 -0.70 15.35 -23.56
CA LEU A 31 -1.07 15.29 -22.14
C LEU A 31 -1.32 13.85 -21.67
N GLY A 32 -1.96 13.02 -22.50
CA GLY A 32 -2.16 11.60 -22.24
C GLY A 32 -0.86 10.82 -22.15
N GLU A 33 0.04 11.00 -23.12
CA GLU A 33 1.38 10.40 -23.12
C GLU A 33 2.23 10.92 -21.95
N LEU A 34 2.16 12.23 -21.64
CA LEU A 34 2.85 12.80 -20.49
C LEU A 34 2.34 12.17 -19.19
N TYR A 35 1.02 11.98 -19.07
CA TYR A 35 0.40 11.39 -17.90
C TYR A 35 0.72 9.89 -17.77
N LEU A 36 0.78 9.15 -18.88
CA LEU A 36 1.06 7.71 -18.91
C LEU A 36 2.55 7.37 -18.78
N ASN A 37 3.44 8.25 -19.24
CA ASN A 37 4.89 8.06 -19.19
C ASN A 37 5.56 8.98 -18.16
N LEU A 38 4.79 9.60 -17.26
CA LEU A 38 5.37 10.36 -16.15
C LEU A 38 6.03 9.37 -15.19
N GLU A 39 7.34 9.26 -15.26
CA GLU A 39 8.11 8.49 -14.31
C GLU A 39 8.36 9.36 -13.06
N ILE A 40 7.72 9.01 -11.95
CA ILE A 40 7.98 9.64 -10.66
C ILE A 40 9.03 8.78 -9.96
N LYS A 41 10.21 9.35 -9.74
CA LYS A 41 11.28 8.66 -9.03
C LYS A 41 10.96 8.65 -7.53
N GLY A 42 10.76 7.46 -6.97
CA GLY A 42 10.55 7.27 -5.54
C GLY A 42 11.81 7.61 -4.73
N THR A 43 11.64 7.78 -3.41
CA THR A 43 12.73 8.10 -2.45
C THR A 43 13.83 7.04 -2.42
N ASN A 44 13.53 5.81 -2.86
CA ASN A 44 14.44 4.67 -2.98
C ASN A 44 15.07 4.53 -4.38
N GLY A 45 14.84 5.49 -5.29
CA GLY A 45 15.36 5.44 -6.67
C GLY A 45 14.62 4.49 -7.61
N GLN A 46 13.57 3.81 -7.14
CA GLN A 46 12.70 3.00 -7.99
C GLN A 46 11.88 3.93 -8.89
N VAL A 47 11.99 3.70 -10.20
CA VAL A 47 11.16 4.35 -11.20
C VAL A 47 10.05 3.38 -11.55
N THR A 48 8.85 3.61 -11.04
CA THR A 48 7.66 2.90 -11.50
C THR A 48 7.00 3.71 -12.58
N ARG A 49 6.63 3.05 -13.69
CA ARG A 49 5.72 3.66 -14.66
C ARG A 49 4.47 3.99 -13.88
N ALA A 50 4.17 5.27 -13.79
CA ALA A 50 2.91 5.81 -13.38
C ALA A 50 1.75 4.80 -13.32
N ASP A 51 1.51 4.22 -12.14
CA ASP A 51 0.15 3.88 -11.72
C ASP A 51 -0.66 5.18 -11.53
N ILE A 52 -0.36 6.27 -12.26
CA ILE A 52 -0.95 7.59 -12.07
C ILE A 52 -2.45 7.53 -12.33
N LEU A 53 -2.92 6.70 -13.27
CA LEU A 53 -4.37 6.46 -13.41
C LEU A 53 -4.98 5.87 -12.14
N GLN A 54 -4.31 4.89 -11.51
CA GLN A 54 -4.78 4.33 -10.25
C GLN A 54 -4.65 5.33 -9.10
N LEU A 55 -3.47 5.95 -8.94
CA LEU A 55 -3.12 6.86 -7.86
C LEU A 55 -3.93 8.16 -7.94
N THR A 56 -3.90 8.85 -9.07
CA THR A 56 -4.60 10.13 -9.23
C THR A 56 -6.08 9.95 -9.49
N GLY A 57 -6.52 8.88 -10.18
CA GLY A 57 -7.94 8.59 -10.36
C GLY A 57 -8.61 8.37 -9.00
N SER A 58 -7.97 7.57 -8.14
CA SER A 58 -8.49 7.30 -6.81
C SER A 58 -8.40 8.49 -5.85
N VAL A 59 -7.29 9.23 -5.84
CA VAL A 59 -7.16 10.48 -5.03
C VAL A 59 -8.15 11.54 -5.48
N LEU A 60 -8.38 11.66 -6.79
CA LEU A 60 -9.35 12.61 -7.35
C LEU A 60 -10.78 12.22 -6.97
N GLU A 61 -11.12 10.94 -7.10
CA GLU A 61 -12.44 10.41 -6.70
C GLU A 61 -12.70 10.65 -5.20
N ASP A 62 -11.72 10.37 -4.32
CA ASP A 62 -11.84 10.65 -2.89
C ASP A 62 -12.04 12.15 -2.62
N THR A 63 -11.20 12.99 -3.22
CA THR A 63 -11.26 14.46 -3.05
C THR A 63 -12.61 15.03 -3.52
N TRP A 64 -13.20 14.47 -4.56
CA TRP A 64 -14.51 14.88 -5.05
C TRP A 64 -15.63 14.35 -4.17
N LYS A 65 -15.59 13.08 -3.74
CA LYS A 65 -16.56 12.51 -2.80
C LYS A 65 -16.61 13.29 -1.47
N GLU A 66 -15.45 13.63 -0.90
CA GLU A 66 -15.35 14.46 0.30
C GLU A 66 -15.99 15.84 0.13
N LYS A 67 -15.92 16.40 -1.08
CA LYS A 67 -16.54 17.68 -1.45
C LYS A 67 -17.99 17.54 -1.88
N GLY A 68 -18.58 16.35 -1.82
CA GLY A 68 -19.96 16.08 -2.28
C GLY A 68 -20.15 16.26 -3.79
N LYS A 69 -19.07 16.15 -4.56
CA LYS A 69 -19.05 16.33 -6.02
C LYS A 69 -19.25 15.00 -6.74
N THR A 70 -20.05 15.03 -7.80
CA THR A 70 -20.35 13.88 -8.67
C THR A 70 -19.55 13.88 -9.98
N ASP A 71 -18.49 14.71 -10.05
CA ASP A 71 -17.68 14.87 -11.25
C ASP A 71 -17.09 13.52 -11.75
N MET A 72 -16.74 12.59 -10.84
CA MET A 72 -16.22 11.27 -11.23
C MET A 72 -17.28 10.42 -11.93
N GLU A 73 -18.49 10.38 -11.36
CA GLU A 73 -19.64 9.68 -11.95
C GLU A 73 -20.00 10.27 -13.32
N GLU A 74 -20.00 11.60 -13.45
CA GLU A 74 -20.26 12.27 -14.73
C GLU A 74 -19.20 11.93 -15.79
N ILE A 75 -17.92 11.85 -15.40
CA ILE A 75 -16.84 11.48 -16.32
C ILE A 75 -16.99 10.03 -16.77
N ILE A 76 -17.23 9.09 -15.85
CA ILE A 76 -17.44 7.68 -16.19
C ILE A 76 -18.64 7.53 -17.13
N GLN A 77 -19.76 8.20 -16.84
CA GLN A 77 -20.94 8.14 -17.70
C GLN A 77 -20.65 8.68 -19.11
N ARG A 78 -19.89 9.77 -19.23
CA ARG A 78 -19.48 10.32 -20.54
C ARG A 78 -18.59 9.32 -21.29
N ILE A 79 -17.69 8.63 -20.60
CA ILE A 79 -16.83 7.61 -21.20
C ILE A 79 -17.67 6.44 -21.72
N GLU A 80 -18.63 5.95 -20.93
CA GLU A 80 -19.55 4.89 -21.35
C GLU A 80 -20.34 5.29 -22.60
N ASN A 81 -20.88 6.51 -22.64
CA ASN A 81 -21.61 7.00 -23.80
C ASN A 81 -20.70 7.07 -25.04
N VAL A 82 -19.43 7.47 -24.90
CA VAL A 82 -18.48 7.46 -26.02
C VAL A 82 -18.21 6.03 -26.49
N VAL A 83 -18.08 5.07 -25.59
CA VAL A 83 -17.86 3.66 -25.96
C VAL A 83 -19.06 3.09 -26.73
N LEU A 84 -20.27 3.42 -26.30
CA LEU A 84 -21.52 2.96 -26.92
C LEU A 84 -21.81 3.66 -28.25
N ASP A 85 -21.79 4.99 -28.26
CA ASP A 85 -22.40 5.80 -29.32
C ASP A 85 -21.39 6.38 -30.33
N ALA A 86 -20.12 6.53 -29.95
CA ALA A 86 -19.13 7.13 -30.83
C ALA A 86 -18.57 6.11 -31.83
N ASN A 87 -18.39 6.57 -33.07
CA ASN A 87 -17.69 5.82 -34.10
C ASN A 87 -16.17 6.05 -33.97
N CYS A 88 -15.57 5.43 -32.96
CA CYS A 88 -14.12 5.46 -32.71
C CYS A 88 -13.49 4.08 -32.92
N SER A 89 -12.15 4.03 -33.03
CA SER A 89 -11.43 2.77 -33.30
C SER A 89 -11.61 1.77 -32.16
N ARG A 90 -11.50 0.47 -32.49
CA ARG A 90 -11.59 -0.62 -31.52
C ARG A 90 -10.62 -0.45 -30.36
N ASP A 91 -9.40 -0.01 -30.65
CA ASP A 91 -8.36 0.17 -29.62
C ASP A 91 -8.70 1.30 -28.65
N VAL A 92 -9.31 2.38 -29.14
CA VAL A 92 -9.80 3.49 -28.30
C VAL A 92 -10.94 3.00 -27.41
N LYS A 93 -11.91 2.25 -27.97
CA LYS A 93 -13.00 1.66 -27.17
C LYS A 93 -12.45 0.74 -26.09
N GLN A 94 -11.47 -0.10 -26.42
CA GLN A 94 -10.84 -1.00 -25.47
C GLN A 94 -10.11 -0.27 -24.35
N MET A 95 -9.42 0.83 -24.68
CA MET A 95 -8.74 1.67 -23.68
C MET A 95 -9.72 2.33 -22.71
N LEU A 96 -10.83 2.86 -23.23
CA LEU A 96 -11.88 3.46 -22.42
C LEU A 96 -12.58 2.43 -21.51
N LEU A 97 -12.86 1.23 -22.02
CA LEU A 97 -13.43 0.14 -21.23
C LEU A 97 -12.50 -0.25 -20.06
N LYS A 98 -11.19 -0.33 -20.28
CA LYS A 98 -10.22 -0.60 -19.20
C LYS A 98 -10.26 0.45 -18.08
N LEU A 99 -10.53 1.71 -18.41
CA LEU A 99 -10.67 2.78 -17.41
C LEU A 99 -11.95 2.61 -16.58
N VAL A 100 -13.06 2.23 -17.23
CA VAL A 100 -14.33 1.93 -16.55
C VAL A 100 -14.18 0.71 -15.64
N GLU A 101 -13.53 -0.36 -16.11
CA GLU A 101 -13.20 -1.55 -15.32
C GLU A 101 -12.32 -1.19 -14.11
N LEU A 102 -11.31 -0.34 -14.32
CA LEU A 102 -10.42 0.10 -13.26
C LEU A 102 -11.18 0.87 -12.16
N ARG A 103 -12.05 1.81 -12.54
CA ARG A 103 -12.91 2.53 -11.57
C ARG A 103 -13.85 1.55 -10.84
N SER A 104 -14.42 0.59 -11.57
CA SER A 104 -15.32 -0.44 -10.99
C SER A 104 -14.59 -1.33 -9.99
N SER A 105 -13.29 -1.53 -10.17
CA SER A 105 -12.40 -2.25 -9.26
C SER A 105 -11.86 -1.36 -8.13
N ASN A 106 -12.51 -0.23 -7.85
CA ASN A 106 -12.05 0.78 -6.88
C ASN A 106 -10.59 1.20 -7.13
N TRP A 107 -10.24 1.41 -8.39
CA TRP A 107 -8.90 1.76 -8.87
C TRP A 107 -7.82 0.71 -8.58
N GLY A 108 -8.19 -0.52 -8.24
CA GLY A 108 -7.25 -1.56 -7.83
C GLY A 108 -6.83 -1.47 -6.37
N ARG A 109 -7.44 -0.58 -5.57
CA ARG A 109 -7.23 -0.58 -4.12
C ARG A 109 -7.87 -1.82 -3.52
N VAL A 110 -7.05 -2.70 -2.96
CA VAL A 110 -7.54 -3.70 -2.02
C VAL A 110 -8.06 -2.92 -0.82
N HIS A 111 -9.32 -3.12 -0.43
CA HIS A 111 -9.75 -2.64 0.87
C HIS A 111 -8.76 -3.21 1.90
N ALA A 112 -7.98 -2.34 2.53
CA ALA A 112 -7.56 -2.61 3.89
C ALA A 112 -8.87 -2.59 4.69
N THR A 113 -9.67 -3.66 4.61
CA THR A 113 -10.48 -4.08 5.74
C THR A 113 -9.53 -4.00 6.90
N SER A 114 -9.79 -3.06 7.81
CA SER A 114 -9.06 -2.91 9.06
C SER A 114 -8.86 -4.29 9.67
N THR A 115 -7.72 -4.91 9.40
CA THR A 115 -7.29 -6.15 10.06
C THR A 115 -6.73 -5.81 11.44
N TYR A 116 -6.69 -4.53 11.82
CA TYR A 116 -6.97 -4.12 13.19
C TYR A 116 -8.48 -4.28 13.48
N ARG A 117 -9.02 -5.48 13.24
CA ARG A 117 -10.06 -5.98 14.13
C ARG A 117 -9.22 -6.65 15.20
N GLU A 118 -8.82 -5.85 16.17
CA GLU A 118 -8.25 -6.33 17.42
C GLU A 118 -9.13 -7.52 17.82
N ALA A 119 -8.55 -8.72 17.81
CA ALA A 119 -9.25 -9.93 18.20
C ALA A 119 -9.48 -9.79 19.70
N THR A 120 -10.49 -9.01 20.07
CA THR A 120 -10.90 -8.86 21.44
C THR A 120 -11.68 -10.12 21.83
N PRO A 121 -11.60 -10.55 23.09
CA PRO A 121 -12.27 -11.77 23.57
C PRO A 121 -13.76 -11.85 23.20
N GLU A 122 -14.42 -10.71 23.00
CA GLU A 122 -15.84 -10.62 22.68
C GLU A 122 -16.19 -10.90 21.21
N ASN A 123 -15.21 -10.85 20.30
CA ASN A 123 -15.47 -10.77 18.85
C ASN A 123 -14.96 -11.98 18.05
N ASP A 124 -14.18 -12.87 18.67
CA ASP A 124 -13.66 -14.10 18.06
C ASP A 124 -14.02 -15.34 18.90
N PRO A 125 -14.91 -16.24 18.40
CA PRO A 125 -15.22 -17.50 19.05
C PRO A 125 -14.00 -18.40 19.30
N ASN A 126 -12.92 -18.18 18.55
CA ASN A 126 -11.66 -18.91 18.66
C ASN A 126 -10.58 -18.16 19.45
N TYR A 127 -10.90 -17.03 20.10
CA TYR A 127 -9.94 -16.25 20.90
C TYR A 127 -9.23 -17.14 21.92
N PHE A 128 -9.99 -17.97 22.64
CA PHE A 128 -9.45 -18.89 23.64
C PHE A 128 -8.56 -20.00 23.05
N MET A 129 -8.78 -20.38 21.79
CA MET A 129 -7.95 -21.39 21.10
C MET A 129 -6.62 -20.83 20.60
N ASN A 130 -6.48 -19.51 20.56
CA ASN A 130 -5.28 -18.81 20.10
C ASN A 130 -4.48 -18.20 21.24
N GLU A 131 -4.85 -18.46 22.51
CA GLU A 131 -4.10 -17.94 23.64
C GLU A 131 -2.69 -18.55 23.68
N PRO A 132 -1.63 -17.72 23.81
CA PRO A 132 -0.28 -18.23 23.89
C PRO A 132 -0.10 -19.13 25.11
N THR A 133 0.62 -20.25 24.93
CA THR A 133 1.13 -21.05 26.04
C THR A 133 2.50 -20.52 26.44
N PHE A 134 2.63 -20.07 27.68
CA PHE A 134 3.90 -19.61 28.25
C PHE A 134 4.55 -20.72 29.05
N TYR A 135 5.84 -20.60 29.31
CA TYR A 135 6.60 -21.55 30.11
C TYR A 135 7.20 -20.86 31.32
N THR A 136 7.10 -21.48 32.49
CA THR A 136 7.85 -21.04 33.67
C THR A 136 9.35 -21.29 33.50
N SER A 137 10.16 -20.76 34.41
CA SER A 137 11.62 -21.05 34.49
C SER A 137 11.94 -22.54 34.57
N ASP A 138 11.05 -23.34 35.16
CA ASP A 138 11.16 -24.81 35.26
C ASP A 138 10.66 -25.54 34.00
N GLY A 139 10.27 -24.82 32.95
CA GLY A 139 9.77 -25.38 31.69
C GLY A 139 8.34 -25.93 31.77
N VAL A 140 7.56 -25.53 32.77
CA VAL A 140 6.17 -25.95 32.92
C VAL A 140 5.27 -25.03 32.09
N PRO A 141 4.46 -25.56 31.15
CA PRO A 141 3.55 -24.75 30.37
C PRO A 141 2.39 -24.24 31.24
N PHE A 142 1.99 -22.98 31.03
CA PHE A 142 0.81 -22.37 31.64
C PHE A 142 0.07 -21.46 30.62
N THR A 143 -1.22 -21.28 30.82
CA THR A 143 -2.18 -20.60 29.91
C THR A 143 -3.16 -19.73 30.70
N ALA A 144 -3.94 -18.86 30.06
CA ALA A 144 -4.88 -17.99 30.77
C ALA A 144 -6.03 -18.75 31.47
N ALA A 145 -6.16 -20.05 31.22
CA ALA A 145 -7.08 -20.94 31.93
C ALA A 145 -6.60 -21.31 33.35
N ASP A 146 -5.32 -21.11 33.66
CA ASP A 146 -4.72 -21.51 34.93
C ASP A 146 -5.04 -20.48 36.04
N PRO A 147 -5.40 -20.92 37.26
CA PRO A 147 -5.73 -20.01 38.37
C PRO A 147 -4.59 -19.07 38.77
N ASP A 148 -3.35 -19.43 38.47
CA ASP A 148 -2.12 -18.71 38.80
C ASP A 148 -1.48 -18.00 37.58
N TYR A 149 -2.19 -17.92 36.45
CA TYR A 149 -1.68 -17.30 35.22
C TYR A 149 -1.16 -15.88 35.44
N GLN A 150 -1.93 -15.04 36.12
CA GLN A 150 -1.61 -13.63 36.32
C GLN A 150 -0.30 -13.44 37.12
N GLU A 151 -0.08 -14.28 38.13
CA GLU A 151 1.11 -14.25 38.98
C GLU A 151 2.35 -14.71 38.20
N LYS A 152 2.26 -15.83 37.47
CA LYS A 152 3.34 -16.33 36.61
C LYS A 152 3.68 -15.40 35.45
N TYR A 153 2.67 -14.75 34.87
CA TYR A 153 2.88 -13.78 33.79
C TYR A 153 3.59 -12.51 34.31
N GLN A 154 3.24 -12.04 35.51
CA GLN A 154 3.94 -10.93 36.17
C GLN A 154 5.39 -11.31 36.49
N GLU A 155 5.65 -12.52 37.00
CA GLU A 155 7.00 -13.01 37.26
C GLU A 155 7.87 -13.06 35.98
N LEU A 156 7.28 -13.43 34.83
CA LEU A 156 7.98 -13.39 33.54
C LEU A 156 8.35 -11.98 33.11
N LEU A 157 7.44 -11.01 33.26
CA LEU A 157 7.68 -9.60 32.91
C LEU A 157 8.76 -8.99 33.81
N GLU A 158 8.67 -9.21 35.13
CA GLU A 158 9.66 -8.72 36.09
C GLU A 158 11.06 -9.31 35.85
N ARG A 159 11.14 -10.50 35.23
CA ARG A 159 12.41 -11.13 34.84
C ARG A 159 12.97 -10.59 33.51
N GLU A 160 12.13 -10.18 32.57
CA GLU A 160 12.58 -9.54 31.32
C GLU A 160 13.20 -8.16 31.56
N ASP A 161 12.75 -7.42 32.58
CA ASP A 161 13.33 -6.14 33.02
C ASP A 161 14.77 -6.25 33.58
N PHE A 162 15.33 -7.46 33.66
CA PHE A 162 16.72 -7.70 34.11
C PHE A 162 17.74 -7.83 32.96
N PHE A 163 17.29 -7.83 31.70
CA PHE A 163 18.20 -7.80 30.56
C PHE A 163 18.49 -6.34 30.17
N PRO A 164 19.74 -5.86 30.26
CA PRO A 164 20.05 -4.53 29.76
C PRO A 164 19.77 -4.51 28.25
N ASP A 165 19.02 -3.50 27.81
CA ASP A 165 18.85 -3.15 26.41
C ASP A 165 20.22 -3.23 25.71
N TYR A 166 20.42 -4.25 24.89
CA TYR A 166 21.49 -4.17 23.91
C TYR A 166 21.03 -3.11 22.92
N GLU A 167 21.59 -1.91 23.02
CA GLU A 167 21.43 -0.88 22.01
C GLU A 167 21.84 -1.49 20.66
N GLU A 168 20.86 -1.80 19.82
CA GLU A 168 21.04 -2.10 18.41
C GLU A 168 21.47 -0.81 17.71
N ASN A 169 22.76 -0.47 17.83
CA ASN A 169 23.44 0.42 16.91
C ASN A 169 24.96 0.36 17.08
N GLY A 170 25.62 -0.23 16.10
CA GLY A 170 26.95 0.20 15.69
C GLY A 170 28.05 -0.84 15.73
N THR A 171 28.62 -1.01 14.54
CA THR A 171 30.05 -1.19 14.25
C THR A 171 30.60 -2.61 14.10
N ASP A 172 31.41 -2.70 13.06
CA ASP A 172 32.11 -3.84 12.49
C ASP A 172 32.78 -4.79 13.48
N LEU A 173 32.78 -6.05 13.03
CA LEU A 173 33.70 -7.13 13.37
C LEU A 173 35.13 -6.65 13.66
N SER A 174 35.56 -6.67 14.92
CA SER A 174 36.99 -6.84 15.25
C SER A 174 37.21 -7.26 16.71
N GLY A 175 37.69 -8.50 16.91
CA GLY A 175 38.58 -8.99 18.00
C GLY A 175 38.18 -8.74 19.47
N ALA A 176 38.50 -9.55 20.46
CA ALA A 176 39.35 -10.72 20.63
C ALA A 176 38.84 -11.38 21.94
N GLY A 177 38.82 -12.70 22.06
CA GLY A 177 39.82 -13.40 22.87
C GLY A 177 39.60 -13.21 24.38
N ASP A 178 39.00 -14.18 25.07
CA ASP A 178 39.81 -15.12 25.85
C ASP A 178 39.01 -16.38 26.26
N PRO A 179 39.65 -17.56 26.31
CA PRO A 179 39.05 -18.84 26.65
C PRO A 179 39.26 -19.17 28.13
N TYR A 180 38.21 -19.57 28.83
CA TYR A 180 38.36 -20.23 30.12
C TYR A 180 38.62 -21.72 29.90
N LEU A 181 39.87 -22.07 30.21
CA LEU A 181 40.41 -23.38 30.46
C LEU A 181 39.47 -24.23 31.32
N ASP A 182 39.29 -25.49 30.92
CA ASP A 182 39.25 -26.58 31.89
C ASP A 182 40.11 -27.72 31.33
N ASP A 183 41.22 -27.93 32.02
CA ASP A 183 42.16 -29.03 31.87
C ASP A 183 41.45 -30.35 32.22
N ILE A 184 41.39 -31.28 31.27
CA ILE A 184 41.30 -32.71 31.59
C ILE A 184 42.32 -33.43 30.71
N ASP A 185 43.51 -33.60 31.31
CA ASP A 185 44.40 -34.72 31.00
C ASP A 185 43.63 -36.03 31.21
N ASP A 186 43.68 -36.94 30.23
CA ASP A 186 43.75 -38.37 30.49
C ASP A 186 44.29 -39.05 29.21
N GLU A 187 45.61 -39.19 29.21
CA GLU A 187 46.38 -40.19 28.47
C GLU A 187 45.89 -41.59 28.89
N MET A 188 45.55 -42.46 27.94
CA MET A 188 45.92 -43.90 27.93
C MET A 188 45.49 -44.59 26.62
N ASP A 189 46.50 -45.22 26.02
CA ASP A 189 46.60 -46.17 24.89
C ASP A 189 46.60 -45.65 23.44
#